data_AF-C0M6Y1-F1
#
_entry.id   AF-C0M6Y1-F1
#
_cell.length_a   1.000
_cell.length_b   1.000
_cell.length_c   1.000
_cell.angle_alpha   90.00
_cell.angle_beta   90.00
_cell.angle_gamma   90.00
#
_symmetry.space_group_name_H-M   'P 1'
#
loop_
_entity.id
_entity.type
_entity.pdbx_description
1 polymer ?
#
loop_
_entity_poly.entity_id
_entity_poly.type
_entity_poly.pdbx_seq_one_letter_code
_entity_poly.pdbx_strand_id
1 'polypeptide(L)'
;MRYNKSEIMKNAWAMFNSCNWGAENFKFVSVEEKTFAACLKEAWAEEKEYVEEKIKESANAPKSEEAKAWDWACRKLNANKLQNVEATDKVAWVSEMAKEMWSSNIWAQAIKAVKLHIKLFAA
;
A
#
# COMPACT_ATOMS: atom_id res chain seq x y z
N MET A 1 11.28 -2.27 -2.48
CA MET A 1 10.24 -2.40 -3.53
C MET A 1 10.90 -2.30 -4.90
N ARG A 2 10.38 -2.97 -5.93
CA ARG A 2 10.95 -2.95 -7.29
C ARG A 2 9.93 -2.38 -8.26
N TYR A 3 10.38 -1.54 -9.18
CA TYR A 3 9.57 -0.99 -10.26
C TYR A 3 8.92 -2.10 -11.10
N ASN A 4 7.60 -2.03 -11.28
CA ASN A 4 6.88 -2.93 -12.15
C ASN A 4 6.92 -2.42 -13.60
N LYS A 5 8.01 -2.73 -14.31
CA LYS A 5 8.23 -2.28 -15.70
C LYS A 5 7.09 -2.67 -16.65
N SER A 6 6.44 -3.81 -16.43
CA SER A 6 5.31 -4.24 -17.26
C SER A 6 4.11 -3.33 -17.04
N GLU A 7 3.80 -3.00 -15.80
CA GLU A 7 2.68 -2.12 -15.46
C GLU A 7 2.92 -0.69 -15.93
N ILE A 8 4.14 -0.16 -15.75
CA ILE A 8 4.55 1.14 -16.31
C ILE A 8 4.28 1.19 -17.82
N MET A 9 4.65 0.14 -18.55
CA MET A 9 4.45 0.06 -20.00
C MET A 9 2.96 0.01 -20.37
N LYS A 10 2.15 -0.77 -19.63
CA LYS A 10 0.69 -0.82 -19.85
C LYS A 10 0.04 0.52 -19.56
N ASN A 11 0.43 1.20 -18.48
CA ASN A 11 -0.08 2.50 -18.10
C ASN A 11 0.26 3.55 -19.16
N ALA A 12 1.53 3.60 -19.60
CA ALA A 12 1.96 4.47 -20.69
C ALA A 12 1.17 4.21 -21.99
N TRP A 13 0.93 2.93 -22.32
CA TRP A 13 0.15 2.54 -23.49
C TRP A 13 -1.33 2.93 -23.38
N ALA A 14 -1.94 2.74 -22.20
CA ALA A 14 -3.32 3.14 -21.94
C ALA A 14 -3.49 4.66 -22.00
N MET A 15 -2.57 5.41 -21.38
CA MET A 15 -2.52 6.87 -21.48
C MET A 15 -2.43 7.30 -22.94
N PHE A 16 -1.48 6.76 -23.71
CA PHE A 16 -1.28 7.13 -25.11
C PHE A 16 -2.51 6.89 -25.99
N ASN A 17 -3.17 5.74 -25.84
CA ASN A 17 -4.33 5.38 -26.66
C ASN A 17 -5.68 5.95 -26.17
N SER A 18 -5.73 6.53 -24.97
CA SER A 18 -6.95 7.14 -24.45
C SER A 18 -7.29 8.44 -25.18
N CYS A 19 -8.48 8.56 -25.74
CA CYS A 19 -8.97 9.82 -26.32
C CYS A 19 -9.30 10.89 -25.25
N ASN A 20 -9.46 10.49 -23.99
CA ASN A 20 -9.78 11.39 -22.86
C ASN A 20 -8.55 11.84 -22.08
N TRP A 21 -7.35 11.47 -22.54
CA TRP A 21 -6.10 11.88 -21.91
C TRP A 21 -5.41 12.88 -22.84
N GLY A 22 -5.29 14.12 -22.40
CA GLY A 22 -4.60 15.23 -23.07
C GLY A 22 -3.35 15.68 -22.32
N ALA A 23 -2.79 16.82 -22.72
CA ALA A 23 -1.59 17.40 -22.10
C ALA A 23 -1.85 17.86 -20.66
N GLU A 24 -3.09 18.28 -20.36
CA GLU A 24 -3.57 18.73 -19.06
C GLU A 24 -3.61 17.63 -17.99
N ASN A 25 -3.59 16.35 -18.40
CA ASN A 25 -3.63 15.23 -17.48
C ASN A 25 -2.25 14.84 -16.94
N PHE A 26 -1.17 15.34 -17.55
CA PHE A 26 0.18 15.12 -17.06
C PHE A 26 0.40 15.92 -15.77
N LYS A 27 0.88 15.23 -14.75
CA LYS A 27 1.18 15.77 -13.42
C LYS A 27 2.67 15.99 -13.24
N PHE A 28 3.50 15.10 -13.78
CA PHE A 28 4.94 15.12 -13.55
C PHE A 28 5.74 15.66 -14.74
N VAL A 29 5.20 15.53 -15.95
CA VAL A 29 5.87 15.98 -17.17
C VAL A 29 5.07 17.11 -17.82
N SER A 30 5.69 18.28 -17.99
CA SER A 30 5.08 19.34 -18.81
C SER A 30 5.24 19.01 -20.29
N VAL A 31 4.13 18.96 -21.03
CA VAL A 31 4.11 18.61 -22.46
C VAL A 31 3.15 19.50 -23.24
N GLU A 32 3.53 19.86 -24.45
CA GLU A 32 2.67 20.58 -25.41
C GLU A 32 1.79 19.60 -26.19
N GLU A 33 2.35 18.45 -26.55
CA GLU A 33 1.66 17.40 -27.29
C GLU A 33 1.80 16.04 -26.61
N LYS A 34 0.71 15.28 -26.69
CA LYS A 34 0.67 13.92 -26.19
C LYS A 34 1.39 12.97 -27.14
N THR A 35 2.59 12.57 -26.74
CA THR A 35 3.37 11.52 -27.41
C THR A 35 3.48 10.28 -26.55
N PHE A 36 3.76 9.12 -27.16
CA PHE A 36 4.01 7.90 -26.39
C PHE A 36 5.21 8.06 -25.44
N ALA A 37 6.26 8.75 -25.89
CA ALA A 37 7.44 9.03 -25.07
C ALA A 37 7.10 9.90 -23.84
N ALA A 38 6.21 10.88 -24.00
CA ALA A 38 5.67 11.65 -22.89
C ALA A 38 4.90 10.76 -21.91
N CYS A 39 3.94 9.98 -22.40
CA CYS A 39 3.13 9.07 -21.58
C CYS A 39 4.01 8.07 -20.80
N LEU A 40 5.09 7.60 -21.42
CA LEU A 40 6.05 6.72 -20.76
C LEU A 40 6.80 7.43 -19.63
N LYS A 41 7.26 8.67 -19.83
CA LYS A 41 7.92 9.45 -18.78
C LYS A 41 6.98 9.73 -17.60
N GLU A 42 5.72 10.04 -17.89
CA GLU A 42 4.67 10.25 -16.88
C GLU A 42 4.42 9.00 -16.05
N ALA A 43 4.17 7.85 -16.69
CA ALA A 43 3.97 6.57 -16.01
C ALA A 43 5.19 6.15 -15.18
N TRP A 44 6.41 6.46 -15.64
CA TRP A 44 7.63 6.25 -14.85
C TRP A 44 7.71 7.14 -13.62
N ALA A 45 7.30 8.41 -13.73
CA ALA A 45 7.30 9.34 -12.61
C ALA A 45 6.25 8.97 -11.56
N GLU A 46 5.04 8.58 -12.00
CA GLU A 46 3.98 8.06 -11.12
C GLU A 46 4.45 6.82 -10.35
N GLU A 47 5.02 5.83 -11.03
CA GLU A 47 5.54 4.63 -10.35
C GLU A 47 6.68 4.99 -9.39
N LYS A 48 7.53 5.96 -9.75
CA LYS A 48 8.61 6.41 -8.88
C LYS A 48 8.08 7.02 -7.59
N GLU A 49 7.11 7.92 -7.68
CA GLU A 49 6.47 8.51 -6.50
C GLU A 49 5.81 7.43 -5.64
N TYR A 50 5.06 6.51 -6.24
CA TYR A 50 4.44 5.39 -5.55
C TYR A 50 5.46 4.50 -4.82
N VAL A 51 6.55 4.13 -5.48
CA VAL A 51 7.61 3.32 -4.87
C VAL A 51 8.29 4.07 -3.72
N GLU A 52 8.57 5.35 -3.88
CA GLU A 52 9.16 6.17 -2.82
C GLU A 52 8.23 6.30 -1.60
N GLU A 53 6.93 6.51 -1.83
CA GLU A 53 5.92 6.53 -0.78
C GLU A 53 5.85 5.19 -0.05
N LYS A 54 5.78 4.08 -0.78
CA LYS A 54 5.75 2.74 -0.17
C LYS A 54 7.02 2.38 0.59
N ILE A 55 8.19 2.85 0.14
CA ILE A 55 9.43 2.70 0.89
C ILE A 55 9.36 3.49 2.21
N LYS A 56 8.85 4.74 2.18
CA LYS A 56 8.65 5.54 3.40
C LYS A 56 7.65 4.89 4.35
N GLU A 57 6.52 4.40 3.84
CA GLU A 57 5.52 3.66 4.62
C GLU A 57 6.15 2.41 5.26
N SER A 58 6.88 1.61 4.50
CA SER A 58 7.59 0.42 5.00
C SER A 58 8.60 0.77 6.10
N ALA A 59 9.38 1.84 5.92
CA ALA A 59 10.34 2.29 6.92
C ALA A 59 9.66 2.81 8.20
N ASN A 60 8.45 3.38 8.08
CA ASN A 60 7.67 3.89 9.20
C ASN A 60 6.78 2.82 9.86
N ALA A 61 6.46 1.73 9.17
CA ALA A 61 5.58 0.67 9.66
C ALA A 61 5.98 0.14 11.05
N PRO A 62 7.27 -0.11 11.39
CA PRO A 62 7.67 -0.53 12.72
C PRO A 62 7.37 0.48 13.84
N LYS A 63 7.22 1.76 13.51
CA LYS A 63 6.96 2.86 14.46
C LYS A 63 5.48 3.24 14.55
N SER A 64 4.64 2.70 13.65
CA SER A 64 3.20 2.97 13.56
C SER A 64 2.44 2.53 14.81
N GLU A 65 1.27 3.13 15.05
CA GLU A 65 0.39 2.73 16.15
C GLU A 65 -0.28 1.38 15.87
N GLU A 66 -0.53 1.08 14.59
CA GLU A 66 -1.11 -0.17 14.11
C GLU A 66 -0.19 -1.36 14.43
N ALA A 67 1.12 -1.25 14.16
CA ALA A 67 2.09 -2.30 14.49
C ALA A 67 2.18 -2.52 16.01
N LYS A 68 2.15 -1.45 16.81
CA LYS A 68 2.11 -1.56 18.28
C LYS A 68 0.82 -2.20 18.77
N ALA A 69 -0.31 -1.84 18.18
CA ALA A 69 -1.61 -2.38 18.52
C ALA A 69 -1.69 -3.87 18.21
N TRP A 70 -1.12 -4.32 17.09
CA TRP A 70 -0.96 -5.73 16.76
C TRP A 70 -0.15 -6.48 17.83
N ASP A 71 1.02 -5.96 18.20
CA ASP A 71 1.89 -6.62 19.19
C ASP A 71 1.23 -6.69 20.57
N TRP A 72 0.53 -5.63 20.97
CA TRP A 72 -0.30 -5.63 22.16
C TRP A 72 -1.44 -6.66 22.09
N ALA A 73 -2.15 -6.73 20.96
CA ALA A 73 -3.23 -7.70 20.75
C ALA A 73 -2.70 -9.14 20.81
N CYS A 74 -1.51 -9.41 20.25
CA CYS A 74 -0.83 -10.69 20.35
C CYS A 74 -0.54 -11.07 21.81
N ARG A 75 -0.03 -10.14 22.62
CA ARG A 75 0.20 -10.37 24.07
C ARG A 75 -1.11 -10.64 24.80
N LYS A 76 -2.14 -9.85 24.51
CA LYS A 76 -3.46 -9.97 25.15
C LYS A 76 -4.15 -11.30 24.82
N LEU A 77 -3.92 -11.85 23.63
CA LEU A 77 -4.50 -13.10 23.16
C LEU A 77 -3.57 -14.31 23.36
N ASN A 78 -2.43 -14.16 24.07
CA ASN A 78 -1.40 -15.19 24.24
C ASN A 78 -0.84 -15.76 22.93
N ALA A 79 -0.90 -14.98 21.84
CA ALA A 79 -0.43 -15.36 20.50
C ALA A 79 0.94 -14.75 20.19
N ASN A 80 1.88 -14.84 21.14
CA ASN A 80 3.19 -14.15 21.07
C ASN A 80 4.03 -14.51 19.83
N LYS A 81 3.82 -15.69 19.24
CA LYS A 81 4.49 -16.11 17.99
C LYS A 81 4.18 -15.17 16.82
N LEU A 82 3.02 -14.52 16.83
CA LEU A 82 2.57 -13.58 15.78
C LEU A 82 3.19 -12.18 15.91
N GLN A 83 3.97 -11.91 16.96
CA GLN A 83 4.75 -10.67 17.07
C GLN A 83 5.91 -10.63 16.05
N ASN A 84 6.31 -11.79 15.51
CA ASN A 84 7.41 -11.88 14.53
C ASN A 84 6.96 -11.64 13.07
N VAL A 85 5.68 -11.38 12.84
CA VAL A 85 5.15 -10.97 11.52
C VAL A 85 5.82 -9.66 11.07
N GLU A 86 5.98 -9.44 9.77
CA GLU A 86 6.59 -8.20 9.26
C GLU A 86 5.76 -6.98 9.67
N ALA A 87 6.40 -5.86 10.02
CA ALA A 87 5.69 -4.68 10.50
C ALA A 87 4.71 -4.11 9.45
N THR A 88 5.05 -4.18 8.17
CA THR A 88 4.19 -3.82 7.04
C THR A 88 2.92 -4.66 7.01
N ASP A 89 3.05 -5.98 7.19
CA ASP A 89 1.91 -6.90 7.27
C ASP A 89 1.04 -6.60 8.49
N LYS A 90 1.64 -6.33 9.66
CA LYS A 90 0.88 -5.94 10.87
C LYS A 90 0.01 -4.71 10.58
N VAL A 91 0.60 -3.68 9.99
CA VAL A 91 -0.11 -2.43 9.62
C VAL A 91 -1.24 -2.72 8.64
N ALA A 92 -0.98 -3.53 7.61
CA ALA A 92 -1.97 -3.89 6.60
C ALA A 92 -3.16 -4.61 7.24
N TRP A 93 -2.92 -5.65 8.05
CA TRP A 93 -3.98 -6.40 8.72
C TRP A 93 -4.85 -5.52 9.63
N VAL A 94 -4.23 -4.64 10.42
CA VAL A 94 -4.98 -3.75 11.33
C VAL A 94 -5.77 -2.72 10.53
N SER A 95 -5.17 -2.11 9.50
CA SER A 95 -5.82 -1.11 8.65
C SER A 95 -6.99 -1.69 7.86
N GLU A 96 -6.86 -2.90 7.32
CA GLU A 96 -7.97 -3.56 6.61
C GLU A 96 -9.15 -3.87 7.54
N MET A 97 -8.89 -4.17 8.82
CA MET A 97 -9.98 -4.32 9.80
C MET A 97 -10.77 -3.03 10.03
N ALA A 98 -10.18 -1.86 9.79
CA ALA A 98 -10.93 -0.59 9.85
C ALA A 98 -12.10 -0.59 8.86
N LYS A 99 -11.88 -1.11 7.64
CA LYS A 99 -12.90 -1.20 6.59
C LYS A 99 -14.00 -2.20 6.95
N GLU A 100 -13.64 -3.32 7.56
CA GLU A 100 -14.64 -4.32 7.98
C GLU A 100 -15.46 -3.89 9.19
N MET A 101 -14.81 -3.24 10.16
CA MET A 101 -15.43 -2.90 11.44
C MET A 101 -16.16 -1.56 11.40
N TRP A 102 -15.97 -0.76 10.35
CA TRP A 102 -16.46 0.62 10.26
C TRP A 102 -16.12 1.44 11.52
N SER A 103 -14.95 1.17 12.10
CA SER A 103 -14.48 1.75 13.36
C SER A 103 -13.09 2.33 13.15
N SER A 104 -12.75 3.38 13.89
CA SER A 104 -11.40 3.97 13.95
C SER A 104 -10.59 3.52 15.16
N ASN A 105 -11.12 2.60 15.98
CA ASN A 105 -10.40 2.12 17.17
C ASN A 105 -9.36 1.05 16.78
N ILE A 106 -8.10 1.51 16.64
CA ILE A 106 -6.94 0.70 16.23
C ILE A 106 -6.71 -0.52 17.14
N TRP A 107 -6.94 -0.39 18.45
CA TRP A 107 -6.75 -1.50 19.40
C TRP A 107 -7.82 -2.59 19.24
N ALA A 108 -9.07 -2.18 18.99
CA ALA A 108 -10.16 -3.12 18.72
C ALA A 108 -9.98 -3.81 17.37
N GLN A 109 -9.57 -3.05 16.35
CA GLN A 109 -9.19 -3.56 15.03
C GLN A 109 -8.07 -4.60 15.14
N ALA A 110 -7.02 -4.31 15.90
CA ALA A 110 -5.90 -5.22 16.08
C ALA A 110 -6.29 -6.54 16.75
N ILE A 111 -7.19 -6.54 17.72
CA ILE A 111 -7.72 -7.79 18.31
C ILE A 111 -8.43 -8.63 17.25
N LYS A 112 -9.28 -8.00 16.40
CA LYS A 112 -10.00 -8.72 15.35
C LYS A 112 -9.04 -9.24 14.29
N ALA A 113 -8.05 -8.43 13.91
CA ALA A 113 -7.02 -8.76 12.93
C ALA A 113 -6.21 -9.99 13.38
N VAL A 114 -5.71 -9.99 14.62
CA VAL A 114 -4.95 -11.11 15.19
C VAL A 114 -5.81 -12.37 15.27
N LYS A 115 -7.07 -12.27 15.71
CA LYS A 115 -7.99 -13.42 15.73
C LYS A 115 -8.23 -14.02 14.34
N LEU A 116 -8.39 -13.16 13.33
CA LEU A 116 -8.56 -13.60 11.95
C LEU A 116 -7.30 -14.30 11.44
N HIS A 117 -6.13 -13.73 11.72
CA HIS A 117 -4.85 -14.34 11.33
C HIS A 117 -4.64 -15.72 11.98
N ILE A 118 -5.00 -15.88 13.26
CA ILE A 118 -4.99 -17.19 13.93
C ILE A 118 -5.92 -18.15 13.18
N LYS A 119 -7.15 -17.73 12.86
CA LYS A 119 -8.13 -18.58 12.17
C LYS A 119 -7.66 -19.03 10.78
N LEU A 120 -6.95 -18.17 10.05
CA LEU A 120 -6.52 -18.45 8.68
C LEU A 120 -5.22 -19.27 8.60
N PHE A 121 -4.30 -19.10 9.57
CA PHE A 121 -2.93 -19.62 9.45
C PHE A 121 -2.49 -20.53 10.61
N ALA A 122 -3.28 -20.67 11.68
CA ALA A 122 -2.94 -21.52 12.82
C ALA A 122 -3.83 -22.78 12.93
N ALA A 123 -4.50 -23.16 11.83
CA ALA A 123 -5.22 -24.43 11.69
C ALA A 123 -4.24 -25.59 11.40
#